data_AF-A0A453C634-F1
#
_entry.id   AF-A0A453C634-F1
#
_cell.length_a   1.000
_cell.length_b   1.000
_cell.length_c   1.000
_cell.angle_alpha   90.00
_cell.angle_beta   90.00
_cell.angle_gamma   90.00
#
_symmetry.space_group_name_H-M   'P 1'
#
loop_
_entity.id
_entity.type
_entity.pdbx_description
1 polymer ?
#
loop_
_entity_poly.entity_id
_entity_poly.type
_entity_poly.pdbx_seq_one_letter_code
_entity_poly.pdbx_strand_id
1 'polypeptide(L)'
;GAFATSDVLMKLQNLIRILVNSIEVSASEICAKPANDAQSSEALLSALHCLHLICTTFIHEAKKSQMEFGRSKTQFGSDWLNSSVLVYLKKLWGVKCLFHEKGDDRFFVFNLKIAELFLCLSTCVDDTMFPAEELCQFVSSLFAKSKVLRNKDLMETHLSPLITCIPGLIASCADDSKGYLLEAFTDAFRDSKVDCKLMLPYLDAVREMLLPEKSGIWFTEIDLGLSEYRSAWISELPRILLQSIDKAPSVTKVVLELLLKIGQYFPTTEFGNLRPFIQLFGTKSSSGTVEVGPFVSLPHDCQELVISCLYYFSSLLPDTIEPLACCCLSDKLESLMLIRIIEVLQSTYKAGNLQITEQLSFLSLLMARFNVNCGMSCTLEDAEKVSNWKTFKTLNHLILTYLSEMGDGSLVLELMWNNLSNEIARKPSLHNMNGLFRIIVTLDAATNKLMNEDFIKLIAGYLVDAALDLSKTNEVGFQSDKTRLFQYFIKPCIIIFEQNDKVLCCTLEMLKSFAADEHRFSSVSGLDYPRELSQRVCVVTTILVFLFNDRRLHPNLSLSKTAIKGILHYIRHQLDSNLPDVTYGQKQKLKFAFEQIKTKALQLNCWDRSELEGISSTT
;
A
#
# COMPACT_ATOMS: atom_id res chain seq x y z
N GLY A 1 33.95 -49.57 -4.44
CA GLY A 1 33.48 -48.72 -3.34
C GLY A 1 32.34 -49.29 -2.51
N ALA A 2 31.72 -50.43 -2.87
CA ALA A 2 30.52 -50.94 -2.20
C ALA A 2 30.75 -51.78 -0.92
N PHE A 3 31.98 -52.18 -0.61
CA PHE A 3 32.29 -52.99 0.60
C PHE A 3 32.54 -52.14 1.85
N ALA A 4 32.94 -50.87 1.71
CA ALA A 4 33.19 -49.99 2.86
C ALA A 4 31.90 -49.46 3.51
N THR A 5 30.80 -49.42 2.77
CA THR A 5 29.47 -48.94 3.23
C THR A 5 28.73 -49.98 4.08
N SER A 6 28.99 -51.28 3.90
CA SER A 6 28.33 -52.37 4.66
C SER A 6 28.83 -52.49 6.10
N ASP A 7 30.14 -52.41 6.33
CA ASP A 7 30.72 -52.48 7.68
C ASP A 7 30.36 -51.27 8.55
N VAL A 8 30.28 -50.08 7.96
CA VAL A 8 29.87 -48.85 8.65
C VAL A 8 28.40 -48.92 9.05
N LEU A 9 27.53 -49.43 8.17
CA LEU A 9 26.11 -49.63 8.45
C LEU A 9 25.91 -50.58 9.65
N MET A 10 26.60 -51.73 9.66
CA MET A 10 26.52 -52.69 10.78
C MET A 10 27.01 -52.11 12.12
N LYS A 11 28.07 -51.29 12.10
CA LYS A 11 28.57 -50.60 13.30
C LYS A 11 27.57 -49.57 13.82
N LEU A 12 26.94 -48.81 12.93
CA LEU A 12 25.91 -47.83 13.30
C LEU A 12 24.63 -48.50 13.83
N GLN A 13 24.21 -49.62 13.25
CA GLN A 13 23.08 -50.41 13.77
C GLN A 13 23.35 -50.96 15.18
N ASN A 14 24.56 -51.46 15.44
CA ASN A 14 24.98 -51.87 16.77
C ASN A 14 25.02 -50.70 17.76
N LEU A 15 25.47 -49.52 17.30
CA LEU A 15 25.49 -48.31 18.10
C LEU A 15 24.07 -47.85 18.48
N ILE A 16 23.10 -47.90 17.55
CA ILE A 16 21.68 -47.64 17.85
C ILE A 16 21.19 -48.55 18.99
N ARG A 17 21.47 -49.86 18.92
CA ARG A 17 21.07 -50.81 19.96
C ARG A 17 21.66 -50.45 21.34
N ILE A 18 22.95 -50.10 21.38
CA ILE A 18 23.63 -49.73 22.62
C ILE A 18 23.03 -48.44 23.19
N LEU A 19 22.85 -47.42 22.34
CA LEU A 19 22.28 -46.13 22.74
C LEU A 19 20.86 -46.27 23.26
N VAL A 20 19.99 -47.02 22.59
CA VAL A 20 18.61 -47.25 23.04
C VAL A 20 18.56 -47.93 24.40
N ASN A 21 19.31 -49.01 24.60
CA ASN A 21 19.34 -49.71 25.90
C ASN A 21 19.91 -48.79 27.00
N SER A 22 20.92 -47.99 26.68
CA SER A 22 21.48 -47.00 27.62
C SER A 22 20.43 -45.94 27.99
N ILE A 23 19.67 -45.44 27.01
CA ILE A 23 18.59 -44.46 27.22
C ILE A 23 17.50 -45.04 28.13
N GLU A 24 17.09 -46.30 27.91
CA GLU A 24 16.07 -46.98 28.72
C GLU A 24 16.49 -47.12 30.19
N VAL A 25 17.74 -47.52 30.43
CA VAL A 25 18.31 -47.65 31.79
C VAL A 25 18.43 -46.28 32.45
N SER A 26 19.05 -45.30 31.78
CA SER A 26 19.21 -43.95 32.32
C SER A 26 17.88 -43.25 32.57
N ALA A 27 16.88 -43.43 31.70
CA ALA A 27 15.53 -42.91 31.90
C ALA A 27 14.88 -43.48 33.19
N SER A 28 15.00 -44.79 33.39
CA SER A 28 14.47 -45.47 34.57
C SER A 28 15.14 -45.00 35.87
N GLU A 29 16.46 -44.82 35.84
CA GLU A 29 17.26 -44.33 36.97
C GLU A 29 16.95 -42.88 37.34
N ILE A 30 16.90 -41.97 36.35
CA ILE A 30 16.54 -40.55 36.56
C ILE A 30 15.11 -40.46 37.10
N CYS A 31 14.20 -41.32 36.62
CA CYS A 31 12.85 -41.41 37.14
C CYS A 31 12.80 -41.88 38.60
N ALA A 32 13.63 -42.84 39.00
CA ALA A 32 13.67 -43.33 40.37
C ALA A 32 14.31 -42.33 41.35
N LYS A 33 15.23 -41.47 40.89
CA LYS A 33 15.96 -40.50 41.72
C LYS A 33 16.03 -39.10 41.06
N PRO A 34 14.92 -38.33 41.02
CA PRO A 34 14.85 -37.05 40.30
C PRO A 34 15.68 -35.91 40.94
N ALA A 35 16.10 -36.07 42.19
CA ALA A 35 16.55 -34.95 43.02
C ALA A 35 17.96 -34.42 42.72
N ASN A 36 18.86 -35.11 41.99
CA ASN A 36 20.27 -34.69 42.04
C ASN A 36 21.26 -35.10 40.93
N ASP A 37 20.84 -35.45 39.72
CA ASP A 37 21.83 -35.90 38.72
C ASP A 37 21.76 -35.14 37.39
N ALA A 38 22.29 -33.91 37.40
CA ALA A 38 22.45 -33.08 36.22
C ALA A 38 23.33 -33.75 35.16
N GLN A 39 24.36 -34.48 35.59
CA GLN A 39 25.29 -35.20 34.72
C GLN A 39 24.60 -36.37 34.01
N SER A 40 23.78 -37.15 34.72
CA SER A 40 22.97 -38.22 34.11
C SER A 40 21.92 -37.68 33.14
N SER A 41 21.34 -36.51 33.44
CA SER A 41 20.40 -35.82 32.54
C SER A 41 21.08 -35.36 31.24
N GLU A 42 22.28 -34.79 31.33
CA GLU A 42 23.08 -34.35 30.18
C GLU A 42 23.59 -35.55 29.34
N ALA A 43 23.96 -36.65 30.00
CA ALA A 43 24.35 -37.89 29.33
C ALA A 43 23.16 -38.49 28.54
N LEU A 44 21.96 -38.49 29.12
CA LEU A 44 20.74 -38.93 28.44
C LEU A 44 20.42 -38.05 27.22
N LEU A 45 20.52 -36.73 27.36
CA LEU A 45 20.30 -35.79 26.25
C LEU A 45 21.33 -36.00 25.12
N SER A 46 22.59 -36.22 25.48
CA SER A 46 23.67 -36.50 24.53
C SER A 46 23.43 -37.84 23.80
N ALA A 47 22.95 -38.86 24.51
CA ALA A 47 22.60 -40.14 23.90
C ALA A 47 21.44 -40.01 22.90
N LEU A 48 20.39 -39.24 23.25
CA LEU A 48 19.28 -38.92 22.35
C LEU A 48 19.75 -38.12 21.12
N HIS A 49 20.66 -37.16 21.31
CA HIS A 49 21.22 -36.37 20.22
C HIS A 49 22.08 -37.21 19.26
N CYS A 50 22.96 -38.07 19.80
CA CYS A 50 23.73 -39.03 19.01
C CYS A 50 22.81 -39.94 18.19
N LEU A 51 21.72 -40.42 18.79
CA LEU A 51 20.76 -41.25 18.09
C LEU A 51 20.06 -40.49 16.96
N HIS A 52 19.66 -39.24 17.20
CA HIS A 52 19.08 -38.38 16.16
C HIS A 52 20.05 -38.13 14.99
N LEU A 53 21.33 -37.85 15.27
CA LEU A 53 22.37 -37.67 14.24
C LEU A 53 22.56 -38.92 13.39
N ILE A 54 22.57 -40.10 14.02
CA ILE A 54 22.68 -41.38 13.31
C ILE A 54 21.47 -41.57 12.39
N CYS A 55 20.25 -41.38 12.89
CA CYS A 55 19.02 -41.52 12.11
C CYS A 55 18.96 -40.52 10.94
N THR A 56 19.27 -39.25 11.15
CA THR A 56 19.25 -38.21 10.11
C THR A 56 20.32 -38.45 9.03
N THR A 57 21.51 -38.88 9.42
CA THR A 57 22.57 -39.26 8.46
C THR A 57 22.12 -40.41 7.57
N PHE A 58 21.45 -41.41 8.15
CA PHE A 58 20.91 -42.50 7.35
C PHE A 58 19.79 -42.05 6.41
N ILE A 59 18.88 -41.20 6.86
CA ILE A 59 17.82 -40.62 6.03
C ILE A 59 18.42 -39.83 4.86
N HIS A 60 19.47 -39.06 5.10
CA HIS A 60 20.16 -38.27 4.07
C HIS A 60 20.80 -39.16 2.99
N GLU A 61 21.52 -40.22 3.39
CA GLU A 61 22.11 -41.19 2.45
C GLU A 61 21.02 -41.96 1.67
N ALA A 62 19.91 -42.31 2.32
CA ALA A 62 18.76 -42.93 1.66
C ALA A 62 18.09 -41.99 0.63
N LYS A 63 17.98 -40.69 0.91
CA LYS A 63 17.43 -39.71 -0.04
C LYS A 63 18.38 -39.40 -1.20
N LYS A 64 19.68 -39.32 -0.95
CA LYS A 64 20.71 -39.08 -1.98
C LYS A 64 20.71 -40.19 -3.03
N SER A 65 20.64 -41.44 -2.58
CA SER A 65 20.52 -42.62 -3.47
C SER A 65 19.18 -42.67 -4.23
N GLN A 66 18.08 -42.11 -3.69
CA GLN A 66 16.83 -41.98 -4.45
C GLN A 66 16.92 -40.92 -5.57
N MET A 67 17.59 -39.79 -5.33
CA MET A 67 17.74 -38.71 -6.31
C MET A 67 18.67 -39.07 -7.48
N GLU A 68 19.75 -39.81 -7.24
CA GLU A 68 20.70 -40.21 -8.30
C GLU A 68 20.11 -41.24 -9.29
N PHE A 69 19.04 -41.95 -8.93
CA PHE A 69 18.50 -43.07 -9.72
C PHE A 69 17.08 -42.88 -10.26
N GLY A 70 16.41 -41.75 -10.00
CA GLY A 70 15.11 -41.42 -10.62
C GLY A 70 13.99 -42.46 -10.40
N ARG A 71 14.01 -43.21 -9.29
CA ARG A 71 13.04 -44.29 -9.00
C ARG A 71 11.92 -43.84 -8.07
N SER A 72 10.72 -44.38 -8.26
CA SER A 72 9.54 -44.14 -7.42
C SER A 72 9.73 -44.66 -5.99
N LYS A 73 8.97 -44.07 -5.03
CA LYS A 73 8.92 -44.42 -3.59
C LYS A 73 8.85 -45.92 -3.27
N THR A 74 8.40 -46.75 -4.22
CA THR A 74 8.06 -48.15 -4.05
C THR A 74 9.17 -49.16 -4.39
N GLN A 75 10.33 -48.73 -4.91
CA GLN A 75 11.39 -49.67 -5.34
C GLN A 75 12.65 -49.72 -4.48
N PHE A 76 12.76 -48.90 -3.43
CA PHE A 76 13.71 -49.09 -2.34
C PHE A 76 12.92 -49.34 -1.06
N GLY A 77 12.44 -50.57 -0.89
CA GLY A 77 12.02 -51.05 0.43
C GLY A 77 13.22 -51.10 1.37
N SER A 78 13.11 -50.39 2.50
CA SER A 78 13.46 -50.80 3.88
C SER A 78 14.68 -51.72 4.20
N ASP A 79 15.63 -51.99 3.30
CA ASP A 79 16.77 -52.89 3.65
C ASP A 79 17.76 -52.27 4.66
N TRP A 80 17.80 -50.94 4.79
CA TRP A 80 18.68 -50.26 5.77
C TRP A 80 18.03 -50.11 7.17
N LEU A 81 16.70 -50.04 7.21
CA LEU A 81 15.89 -50.17 8.43
C LEU A 81 15.45 -51.62 8.55
N ASN A 82 16.42 -52.53 8.68
CA ASN A 82 16.13 -53.91 9.07
C ASN A 82 15.17 -53.90 10.27
N SER A 83 14.21 -54.82 10.27
CA SER A 83 13.21 -54.98 11.34
C SER A 83 13.81 -54.97 12.74
N SER A 84 15.07 -55.38 12.90
CA SER A 84 15.82 -55.32 14.16
C SER A 84 16.07 -53.91 14.69
N VAL A 85 16.47 -52.94 13.85
CA VAL A 85 16.72 -51.54 14.25
C VAL A 85 15.43 -50.86 14.67
N LEU A 86 14.35 -51.10 13.91
CA LEU A 86 13.02 -50.59 14.19
C LEU A 86 12.46 -51.14 15.51
N VAL A 87 12.69 -52.42 15.83
CA VAL A 87 12.31 -53.03 17.11
C VAL A 87 13.01 -52.34 18.28
N TYR A 88 14.29 -51.97 18.14
CA TYR A 88 14.99 -51.21 19.18
C TYR A 88 14.44 -49.79 19.29
N LEU A 89 14.21 -49.09 18.18
CA LEU A 89 13.62 -47.74 18.21
C LEU A 89 12.21 -47.74 18.83
N LYS A 90 11.42 -48.80 18.64
CA LYS A 90 10.11 -48.96 19.30
C LYS A 90 10.22 -49.01 20.83
N LYS A 91 11.33 -49.48 21.41
CA LYS A 91 11.53 -49.42 22.87
C LYS A 91 11.57 -48.00 23.41
N LEU A 92 12.08 -47.03 22.63
CA LEU A 92 12.06 -45.62 23.01
C LEU A 92 10.63 -45.07 23.14
N TRP A 93 9.66 -45.66 22.45
CA TRP A 93 8.25 -45.30 22.61
C TRP A 93 7.74 -45.59 24.02
N GLY A 94 8.21 -46.67 24.66
CA GLY A 94 7.89 -46.98 26.05
C GLY A 94 8.51 -46.00 27.05
N VAL A 95 9.65 -45.39 26.70
CA VAL A 95 10.36 -44.42 27.55
C VAL A 95 9.59 -43.11 27.69
N LYS A 96 8.83 -42.69 26.65
CA LYS A 96 7.94 -41.53 26.70
C LYS A 96 6.94 -41.59 27.87
N CYS A 97 6.37 -42.77 28.15
CA CYS A 97 5.40 -42.94 29.23
C CYS A 97 6.00 -42.64 30.61
N LEU A 98 7.30 -42.92 30.79
CA LEU A 98 8.02 -42.66 32.05
C LEU A 98 8.18 -41.17 32.36
N PHE A 99 8.17 -40.33 31.33
CA PHE A 99 8.39 -38.88 31.43
C PHE A 99 7.09 -38.06 31.41
N HIS A 100 5.93 -38.68 31.15
CA HIS A 100 4.68 -37.95 30.93
C HIS A 100 4.05 -37.44 32.24
N GLU A 101 4.32 -38.06 33.39
CA GLU A 101 3.67 -37.75 34.67
C GLU A 101 4.46 -36.79 35.58
N LYS A 102 5.69 -36.40 35.21
CA LYS A 102 6.59 -35.65 36.10
C LYS A 102 6.72 -34.19 35.67
N GLY A 103 6.28 -33.27 36.51
CA GLY A 103 6.25 -31.82 36.26
C GLY A 103 7.61 -31.10 36.31
N ASP A 104 8.71 -31.77 35.94
CA ASP A 104 10.05 -31.17 35.85
C ASP A 104 10.40 -30.90 34.38
N ASP A 105 10.82 -29.67 34.08
CA ASP A 105 11.19 -29.15 32.76
C ASP A 105 12.18 -30.08 32.01
N ARG A 106 13.04 -30.80 32.72
CA ARG A 106 14.02 -31.73 32.11
C ARG A 106 13.36 -32.91 31.39
N PHE A 107 12.30 -33.47 31.97
CA PHE A 107 11.55 -34.58 31.35
C PHE A 107 10.78 -34.13 30.11
N PHE A 108 10.35 -32.88 30.10
CA PHE A 108 9.73 -32.27 28.93
C PHE A 108 10.71 -32.21 27.74
N VAL A 109 11.96 -31.77 27.98
CA VAL A 109 13.00 -31.72 26.93
C VAL A 109 13.32 -33.10 26.35
N PHE A 110 13.38 -34.14 27.18
CA PHE A 110 13.56 -35.51 26.69
C PHE A 110 12.41 -35.95 25.79
N ASN A 111 11.17 -35.66 26.18
CA ASN A 111 10.01 -35.95 25.36
C ASN A 111 10.02 -35.20 24.01
N LEU A 112 10.49 -33.95 23.97
CA LEU A 112 10.67 -33.20 22.71
C LEU A 112 11.68 -33.89 21.80
N LYS A 113 12.84 -34.31 22.33
CA LYS A 113 13.87 -34.99 21.55
C LYS A 113 13.43 -36.37 21.05
N ILE A 114 12.66 -37.09 21.85
CA ILE A 114 12.03 -38.34 21.44
C ILE A 114 11.02 -38.07 20.32
N ALA A 115 10.14 -37.07 20.46
CA ALA A 115 9.19 -36.70 19.42
C ALA A 115 9.86 -36.29 18.11
N GLU A 116 10.92 -35.47 18.18
CA GLU A 116 11.71 -35.03 17.02
C GLU A 116 12.32 -36.22 16.27
N LEU A 117 12.85 -37.19 17.01
CA LEU A 117 13.42 -38.40 16.44
C LEU A 117 12.36 -39.24 15.73
N PHE A 118 11.19 -39.44 16.33
CA PHE A 118 10.10 -40.19 15.71
C PHE A 118 9.50 -39.47 14.50
N LEU A 119 9.39 -38.14 14.52
CA LEU A 119 8.96 -37.34 13.37
C LEU A 119 9.97 -37.40 12.21
N CYS A 120 11.27 -37.40 12.50
CA CYS A 120 12.28 -37.62 11.46
C CYS A 120 12.12 -38.99 10.80
N LEU A 121 11.88 -40.03 11.61
CA LEU A 121 11.72 -41.41 11.14
C LEU A 121 10.40 -41.62 10.38
N SER A 122 9.30 -41.00 10.78
CA SER A 122 8.00 -41.15 10.11
C SER A 122 8.03 -40.68 8.65
N THR A 123 8.93 -39.75 8.28
CA THR A 123 9.13 -39.35 6.88
C THR A 123 9.68 -40.46 5.98
N CYS A 124 10.17 -41.57 6.56
CA CYS A 124 10.93 -42.63 5.86
C CYS A 124 10.42 -44.07 6.12
N VAL A 125 9.39 -44.26 6.94
CA VAL A 125 8.87 -45.58 7.36
C VAL A 125 7.39 -45.69 6.99
N ASP A 126 6.95 -46.86 6.50
CA ASP A 126 5.55 -47.12 6.16
C ASP A 126 4.61 -47.02 7.40
N ASP A 127 3.39 -46.53 7.20
CA ASP A 127 2.34 -46.26 8.21
C ASP A 127 1.98 -47.47 9.10
N THR A 128 2.40 -48.67 8.73
CA THR A 128 2.09 -49.93 9.43
C THR A 128 2.92 -50.16 10.71
N MET A 129 4.00 -49.41 10.93
CA MET A 129 4.98 -49.68 11.99
C MET A 129 4.92 -48.72 13.18
N PHE A 130 4.45 -47.48 12.96
CA PHE A 130 4.21 -46.47 13.99
C PHE A 130 2.86 -45.79 13.71
N PRO A 131 1.85 -45.92 14.59
CA PRO A 131 0.56 -45.30 14.35
C PRO A 131 0.72 -43.78 14.34
N ALA A 132 0.53 -43.16 13.17
CA ALA A 132 0.59 -41.72 13.03
C ALA A 132 -0.36 -41.02 14.03
N GLU A 133 -1.50 -41.64 14.34
CA GLU A 133 -2.46 -41.18 15.33
C GLU A 133 -1.87 -41.03 16.75
N GLU A 134 -1.12 -42.03 17.23
CA GLU A 134 -0.48 -41.98 18.57
C GLU A 134 0.63 -40.91 18.62
N LEU A 135 1.31 -40.67 17.49
CA LEU A 135 2.30 -39.61 17.35
C LEU A 135 1.64 -38.23 17.30
N CYS A 136 0.53 -38.09 16.56
CA CYS A 136 -0.32 -36.91 16.53
C CYS A 136 -0.77 -36.55 17.96
N GLN A 137 -1.36 -37.49 18.71
CA GLN A 137 -1.76 -37.28 20.12
C GLN A 137 -0.57 -36.94 21.04
N PHE A 138 0.58 -37.58 20.83
CA PHE A 138 1.77 -37.29 21.62
C PHE A 138 2.21 -35.84 21.45
N VAL A 139 2.37 -35.41 20.20
CA VAL A 139 2.81 -34.06 19.86
C VAL A 139 1.81 -33.04 20.37
N SER A 140 0.50 -33.28 20.22
CA SER A 140 -0.55 -32.43 20.82
C SER A 140 -0.37 -32.25 22.33
N SER A 141 -0.08 -33.34 23.06
CA SER A 141 0.14 -33.28 24.51
C SER A 141 1.38 -32.45 24.90
N LEU A 142 2.39 -32.39 24.02
CA LEU A 142 3.59 -31.57 24.24
C LEU A 142 3.29 -30.09 24.02
N PHE A 143 2.53 -29.73 22.98
CA PHE A 143 2.05 -28.37 22.76
C PHE A 143 1.11 -27.87 23.87
N ALA A 144 0.26 -28.74 24.42
CA ALA A 144 -0.58 -28.38 25.57
C ALA A 144 0.27 -28.08 26.81
N LYS A 145 1.32 -28.89 27.06
CA LYS A 145 2.22 -28.72 28.22
C LYS A 145 3.18 -27.54 28.08
N SER A 146 3.53 -27.11 26.86
CA SER A 146 4.43 -25.96 26.66
C SER A 146 3.89 -24.66 27.23
N LYS A 147 2.56 -24.53 27.40
CA LYS A 147 1.91 -23.34 27.98
C LYS A 147 2.23 -23.12 29.47
N VAL A 148 2.61 -24.18 30.20
CA VAL A 148 2.75 -24.17 31.68
C VAL A 148 4.21 -23.99 32.15
N LEU A 149 5.18 -24.08 31.23
CA LEU A 149 6.61 -24.14 31.56
C LEU A 149 7.24 -22.76 31.79
N ARG A 150 8.26 -22.72 32.66
CA ARG A 150 8.90 -21.47 33.10
C ARG A 150 10.08 -21.03 32.23
N ASN A 151 10.82 -21.97 31.62
CA ASN A 151 12.05 -21.67 30.88
C ASN A 151 11.80 -21.52 29.35
N LYS A 152 11.64 -20.29 28.88
CA LYS A 152 11.26 -20.00 27.48
C LYS A 152 12.36 -20.26 26.45
N ASP A 153 13.62 -19.91 26.74
CA ASP A 153 14.71 -20.02 25.75
C ASP A 153 15.05 -21.47 25.38
N LEU A 154 15.03 -22.35 26.39
CA LEU A 154 15.26 -23.78 26.20
C LEU A 154 14.13 -24.42 25.38
N MET A 155 12.90 -23.98 25.62
CA MET A 155 11.69 -24.43 24.92
C MET A 155 11.71 -24.06 23.45
N GLU A 156 12.06 -22.81 23.13
CA GLU A 156 12.15 -22.35 21.73
C GLU A 156 13.17 -23.14 20.92
N THR A 157 14.28 -23.56 21.55
CA THR A 157 15.33 -24.34 20.88
C THR A 157 14.87 -25.74 20.49
N HIS A 158 14.01 -26.36 21.30
CA HIS A 158 13.59 -27.75 21.10
C HIS A 158 12.22 -27.91 20.44
N LEU A 159 11.36 -26.88 20.47
CA LEU A 159 10.07 -26.90 19.77
C LEU A 159 10.20 -26.62 18.26
N SER A 160 11.21 -25.84 17.84
CA SER A 160 11.37 -25.45 16.44
C SER A 160 11.41 -26.65 15.46
N PRO A 161 12.23 -27.70 15.69
CA PRO A 161 12.23 -28.88 14.82
C PRO A 161 10.90 -29.64 14.78
N LEU A 162 10.13 -29.62 15.87
CA LEU A 162 8.82 -30.26 15.92
C LEU A 162 7.83 -29.51 15.04
N ILE A 163 7.79 -28.18 15.14
CA ILE A 163 6.92 -27.32 14.34
C ILE A 163 7.14 -27.56 12.85
N THR A 164 8.40 -27.62 12.41
CA THR A 164 8.75 -27.84 10.99
C THR A 164 8.31 -29.21 10.46
N CYS A 165 8.05 -30.19 11.33
CA CYS A 165 7.60 -31.52 10.94
C CYS A 165 6.07 -31.68 10.91
N ILE A 166 5.31 -30.73 11.46
CA ILE A 166 3.85 -30.81 11.56
C ILE A 166 3.16 -30.94 10.20
N PRO A 167 3.51 -30.18 9.15
CA PRO A 167 2.84 -30.29 7.85
C PRO A 167 2.94 -31.71 7.28
N GLY A 168 4.12 -32.33 7.39
CA GLY A 168 4.35 -33.71 6.97
C GLY A 168 3.54 -34.73 7.78
N LEU A 169 3.39 -34.51 9.09
CA LEU A 169 2.61 -35.38 9.97
C LEU A 169 1.10 -35.28 9.69
N ILE A 170 0.58 -34.08 9.45
CA ILE A 170 -0.83 -33.87 9.09
C ILE A 170 -1.17 -34.53 7.74
N ALA A 171 -0.23 -34.52 6.80
CA ALA A 171 -0.40 -35.19 5.51
C ALA A 171 -0.45 -36.73 5.62
N SER A 172 0.04 -37.33 6.71
CA SER A 172 0.07 -38.80 6.91
C SER A 172 -0.90 -39.34 7.97
N CYS A 173 -1.42 -38.52 8.89
CA CYS A 173 -2.35 -38.96 9.95
C CYS A 173 -3.78 -39.24 9.40
N ALA A 174 -4.57 -40.07 10.10
CA ALA A 174 -6.01 -40.24 9.88
C ALA A 174 -6.83 -39.11 10.54
N ASP A 175 -8.04 -38.83 10.01
CA ASP A 175 -8.80 -37.59 10.26
C ASP A 175 -9.07 -37.27 11.74
N ASP A 176 -9.46 -38.25 12.56
CA ASP A 176 -9.81 -38.05 13.97
C ASP A 176 -8.62 -37.56 14.81
N SER A 177 -7.40 -37.99 14.48
CA SER A 177 -6.17 -37.60 15.19
C SER A 177 -5.59 -36.26 14.72
N LYS A 178 -5.92 -35.83 13.50
CA LYS A 178 -5.50 -34.52 12.94
C LYS A 178 -6.10 -33.37 13.75
N GLY A 179 -7.37 -33.49 14.15
CA GLY A 179 -8.09 -32.44 14.88
C GLY A 179 -7.38 -31.98 16.15
N TYR A 180 -6.99 -32.92 17.02
CA TYR A 180 -6.27 -32.60 18.26
C TYR A 180 -4.91 -31.93 18.03
N LEU A 181 -4.21 -32.29 16.96
CA LEU A 181 -2.91 -31.68 16.62
C LEU A 181 -3.10 -30.28 16.04
N LEU A 182 -4.06 -30.12 15.13
CA LEU A 182 -4.40 -28.83 14.52
C LEU A 182 -4.88 -27.83 15.58
N GLU A 183 -5.70 -28.26 16.53
CA GLU A 183 -6.16 -27.43 17.65
C GLU A 183 -4.99 -26.98 18.51
N ALA A 184 -4.17 -27.92 19.01
CA ALA A 184 -3.02 -27.61 19.86
C ALA A 184 -1.98 -26.71 19.15
N PHE A 185 -1.75 -26.94 17.85
CA PHE A 185 -0.89 -26.11 17.02
C PHE A 185 -1.44 -24.70 16.82
N THR A 186 -2.74 -24.58 16.49
CA THR A 186 -3.40 -23.28 16.25
C THR A 186 -3.36 -22.42 17.50
N ASP A 187 -3.64 -23.03 18.65
CA ASP A 187 -3.55 -22.39 19.96
C ASP A 187 -2.14 -21.89 20.25
N ALA A 188 -1.13 -22.75 20.05
CA ALA A 188 0.26 -22.39 20.30
C ALA A 188 0.76 -21.29 19.33
N PHE A 189 0.30 -21.30 18.08
CA PHE A 189 0.59 -20.26 17.10
C PHE A 189 -0.02 -18.91 17.50
N ARG A 190 -1.30 -18.88 17.92
CA ARG A 190 -2.00 -17.66 18.33
C ARG A 190 -1.37 -17.02 19.58
N ASP A 191 -0.90 -17.84 20.52
CA ASP A 191 -0.28 -17.40 21.77
C ASP A 191 1.20 -17.00 21.60
N SER A 192 1.80 -17.29 20.44
CA SER A 192 3.21 -17.03 20.16
C SER A 192 3.50 -15.54 20.00
N LYS A 193 4.61 -15.08 20.58
CA LYS A 193 5.04 -13.68 20.41
C LYS A 193 5.77 -13.50 19.09
N VAL A 194 5.58 -12.35 18.45
CA VAL A 194 6.20 -12.05 17.15
C VAL A 194 7.73 -11.94 17.18
N ASP A 195 8.32 -11.67 18.35
CA ASP A 195 9.76 -11.55 18.57
C ASP A 195 10.42 -12.85 19.03
N CYS A 196 9.65 -13.94 19.18
CA CYS A 196 10.21 -15.24 19.58
C CYS A 196 10.82 -16.00 18.40
N LYS A 197 11.74 -16.93 18.68
CA LYS A 197 12.43 -17.72 17.63
C LYS A 197 11.50 -18.72 16.93
N LEU A 198 10.34 -19.01 17.50
CA LEU A 198 9.37 -19.98 16.96
C LEU A 198 8.45 -19.38 15.90
N MET A 199 8.32 -18.05 15.82
CA MET A 199 7.35 -17.42 14.91
C MET A 199 7.63 -17.76 13.43
N LEU A 200 8.90 -17.74 13.00
CA LEU A 200 9.27 -18.11 11.64
C LEU A 200 8.97 -19.60 11.34
N PRO A 201 9.39 -20.58 12.17
CA PRO A 201 8.97 -21.97 12.02
C PRO A 201 7.45 -22.15 11.92
N TYR A 202 6.68 -21.43 12.75
CA TYR A 202 5.21 -21.48 12.68
C TYR A 202 4.69 -20.97 11.34
N LEU A 203 5.18 -19.82 10.86
CA LEU A 203 4.77 -19.26 9.58
C LEU A 203 5.15 -20.15 8.39
N ASP A 204 6.32 -20.79 8.44
CA ASP A 204 6.74 -21.76 7.42
C ASP A 204 5.83 -23.00 7.41
N ALA A 205 5.52 -23.54 8.60
CA ALA A 205 4.60 -24.67 8.72
C ALA A 205 3.17 -24.31 8.25
N VAL A 206 2.67 -23.13 8.63
CA VAL A 206 1.38 -22.60 8.15
C VAL A 206 1.40 -22.44 6.63
N ARG A 207 2.48 -21.89 6.06
CA ARG A 207 2.64 -21.76 4.61
C ARG A 207 2.54 -23.11 3.91
N GLU A 208 3.26 -24.13 4.39
CA GLU A 208 3.25 -25.47 3.79
C GLU A 208 1.86 -26.13 3.87
N MET A 209 1.15 -25.96 4.99
CA MET A 209 -0.20 -26.51 5.17
C MET A 209 -1.29 -25.75 4.40
N LEU A 210 -1.11 -24.45 4.15
CA LEU A 210 -2.02 -23.64 3.34
C LEU A 210 -1.76 -23.80 1.83
N LEU A 211 -0.49 -23.92 1.44
CA LEU A 211 -0.02 -23.84 0.04
C LEU A 211 0.92 -25.02 -0.29
N PRO A 212 0.42 -26.26 -0.36
CA PRO A 212 1.26 -27.42 -0.63
C PRO A 212 1.83 -27.38 -2.06
N GLU A 213 3.14 -27.11 -2.18
CA GLU A 213 3.85 -26.99 -3.47
C GLU A 213 3.85 -28.28 -4.32
N LYS A 214 3.48 -29.43 -3.73
CA LYS A 214 3.73 -30.77 -4.30
C LYS A 214 2.55 -31.43 -5.01
N SER A 215 1.37 -30.83 -5.04
CA SER A 215 0.25 -31.39 -5.79
C SER A 215 -0.28 -30.38 -6.80
N GLY A 216 0.06 -30.59 -8.08
CA GLY A 216 -0.70 -30.02 -9.21
C GLY A 216 -2.15 -30.51 -9.28
N ILE A 217 -2.65 -31.16 -8.23
CA ILE A 217 -4.02 -31.55 -8.01
C ILE A 217 -4.61 -30.53 -7.05
N TRP A 218 -5.62 -29.85 -7.55
CA TRP A 218 -6.43 -28.88 -6.84
C TRP A 218 -6.94 -29.51 -5.54
N PHE A 219 -6.69 -28.86 -4.40
CA PHE A 219 -7.37 -29.17 -3.14
C PHE A 219 -8.85 -28.71 -3.25
N THR A 220 -9.62 -29.32 -4.14
CA THR A 220 -11.06 -29.06 -4.28
C THR A 220 -11.89 -29.97 -3.38
N GLU A 221 -11.29 -30.97 -2.72
CA GLU A 221 -12.03 -31.98 -1.96
C GLU A 221 -11.36 -32.46 -0.65
N ILE A 222 -10.43 -31.70 -0.04
CA ILE A 222 -9.78 -32.14 1.21
C ILE A 222 -10.39 -31.47 2.44
N ASP A 223 -11.05 -32.32 3.23
CA ASP A 223 -11.44 -32.25 4.64
C ASP A 223 -12.14 -30.98 5.12
N LEU A 224 -13.46 -31.11 5.31
CA LEU A 224 -14.28 -30.18 6.11
C LEU A 224 -13.65 -29.86 7.47
N GLY A 225 -12.85 -30.77 8.05
CA GLY A 225 -12.15 -30.57 9.32
C GLY A 225 -10.97 -29.58 9.30
N LEU A 226 -10.38 -29.29 8.13
CA LEU A 226 -9.25 -28.34 8.02
C LEU A 226 -9.69 -26.90 7.74
N SER A 227 -10.92 -26.68 7.31
CA SER A 227 -11.41 -25.36 6.88
C SER A 227 -11.40 -24.32 8.01
N GLU A 228 -11.79 -24.72 9.22
CA GLU A 228 -11.86 -23.82 10.39
C GLU A 228 -10.47 -23.33 10.81
N TYR A 229 -9.48 -24.22 10.86
CA TYR A 229 -8.10 -23.88 11.22
C TYR A 229 -7.43 -23.00 10.17
N ARG A 230 -7.68 -23.24 8.87
CA ARG A 230 -7.17 -22.36 7.80
C ARG A 230 -7.67 -20.93 7.95
N SER A 231 -8.98 -20.77 8.19
CA SER A 231 -9.58 -19.46 8.42
C SER A 231 -8.97 -18.79 9.66
N ALA A 232 -8.79 -19.55 10.75
CA ALA A 232 -8.14 -19.08 11.97
C ALA A 232 -6.72 -18.56 11.69
N TRP A 233 -5.87 -19.33 11.01
CA TRP A 233 -4.49 -18.92 10.71
C TRP A 233 -4.43 -17.67 9.83
N ILE A 234 -5.24 -17.61 8.76
CA ILE A 234 -5.27 -16.44 7.87
C ILE A 234 -5.73 -15.19 8.62
N SER A 235 -6.74 -15.32 9.50
CA SER A 235 -7.26 -14.21 10.31
C SER A 235 -6.24 -13.66 11.33
N GLU A 236 -5.26 -14.47 11.74
CA GLU A 236 -4.19 -14.05 12.67
C GLU A 236 -3.07 -13.27 11.98
N LEU A 237 -2.86 -13.47 10.67
CA LEU A 237 -1.74 -12.86 9.94
C LEU A 237 -1.72 -11.33 10.01
N PRO A 238 -2.85 -10.59 9.85
CA PRO A 238 -2.86 -9.14 10.01
C PRO A 238 -2.45 -8.68 11.41
N ARG A 239 -2.83 -9.43 12.47
CA ARG A 239 -2.45 -9.10 13.85
C ARG A 239 -0.95 -9.29 14.05
N ILE A 240 -0.40 -10.41 13.57
CA ILE A 240 1.05 -10.70 13.62
C ILE A 240 1.81 -9.63 12.84
N LEU A 241 1.32 -9.25 11.66
CA LEU A 241 1.92 -8.22 10.82
C LEU A 241 2.07 -6.92 11.60
N LEU A 242 0.98 -6.36 12.12
CA LEU A 242 0.99 -5.09 12.86
C LEU A 242 1.91 -5.11 14.08
N GLN A 243 1.98 -6.23 14.81
CA GLN A 243 2.86 -6.37 15.97
C GLN A 243 4.34 -6.52 15.60
N SER A 244 4.63 -7.08 14.41
CA SER A 244 5.99 -7.39 13.96
C SER A 244 6.75 -6.20 13.37
N ILE A 245 6.06 -5.16 12.88
CA ILE A 245 6.66 -4.04 12.12
C ILE A 245 7.88 -3.45 12.84
N ASP A 246 7.74 -3.12 14.13
CA ASP A 246 8.81 -2.50 14.92
C ASP A 246 9.71 -3.51 15.63
N LYS A 247 9.24 -4.75 15.82
CA LYS A 247 9.88 -5.73 16.72
C LYS A 247 10.67 -6.82 15.98
N ALA A 248 10.20 -7.22 14.81
CA ALA A 248 10.71 -8.36 14.06
C ALA A 248 10.55 -8.17 12.54
N PRO A 249 11.41 -7.35 11.89
CA PRO A 249 11.29 -7.03 10.46
C PRO A 249 11.32 -8.25 9.53
N SER A 250 12.08 -9.30 9.89
CA SER A 250 12.10 -10.56 9.14
C SER A 250 10.74 -11.26 9.14
N VAL A 251 10.03 -11.22 10.27
CA VAL A 251 8.67 -11.79 10.39
C VAL A 251 7.69 -10.97 9.56
N THR A 252 7.77 -9.63 9.60
CA THR A 252 6.95 -8.73 8.78
C THR A 252 7.01 -9.12 7.30
N LYS A 253 8.22 -9.31 6.76
CA LYS A 253 8.40 -9.69 5.35
C LYS A 253 7.79 -11.05 5.03
N VAL A 254 8.04 -12.08 5.86
CA VAL A 254 7.50 -13.43 5.64
C VAL A 254 5.96 -13.44 5.69
N VAL A 255 5.35 -12.69 6.61
CA VAL A 255 3.89 -12.56 6.69
C VAL A 255 3.33 -11.89 5.45
N LEU A 256 3.96 -10.82 4.95
CA LEU A 256 3.55 -10.14 3.72
C LEU A 256 3.65 -11.04 2.48
N GLU A 257 4.74 -11.79 2.34
CA GLU A 257 4.88 -12.77 1.26
C GLU A 257 3.84 -13.88 1.35
N LEU A 258 3.52 -14.35 2.55
CA LEU A 258 2.49 -15.34 2.78
C LEU A 258 1.10 -14.81 2.41
N LEU A 259 0.75 -13.59 2.84
CA LEU A 259 -0.50 -12.92 2.47
C LEU A 259 -0.62 -12.75 0.95
N LEU A 260 0.45 -12.33 0.28
CA LEU A 260 0.47 -12.19 -1.17
C LEU A 260 0.22 -13.54 -1.87
N LYS A 261 0.91 -14.60 -1.43
CA LYS A 261 0.69 -15.95 -1.96
C LYS A 261 -0.75 -16.41 -1.70
N ILE A 262 -1.30 -16.20 -0.50
CA ILE A 262 -2.70 -16.54 -0.20
C ILE A 262 -3.65 -15.85 -1.20
N GLY A 263 -3.48 -14.55 -1.43
CA GLY A 263 -4.29 -13.80 -2.41
C GLY A 263 -4.18 -14.34 -3.84
N GLN A 264 -2.97 -14.74 -4.25
CA GLN A 264 -2.71 -15.33 -5.57
C GLN A 264 -3.37 -16.70 -5.76
N TYR A 265 -3.34 -17.54 -4.72
CA TYR A 265 -3.87 -18.89 -4.79
C TYR A 265 -5.39 -18.93 -4.61
N PHE A 266 -5.96 -17.97 -3.87
CA PHE A 266 -7.37 -17.97 -3.55
C PHE A 266 -7.99 -16.57 -3.81
N PRO A 267 -8.23 -16.17 -5.06
CA PRO A 267 -8.62 -14.79 -5.40
C PRO A 267 -10.09 -14.41 -5.09
N THR A 268 -10.95 -15.34 -4.68
CA THR A 268 -12.41 -15.11 -4.59
C THR A 268 -13.09 -15.61 -3.31
N THR A 269 -12.36 -16.23 -2.38
CA THR A 269 -12.95 -16.72 -1.13
C THR A 269 -12.96 -15.61 -0.09
N GLU A 270 -14.02 -15.47 0.68
CA GLU A 270 -14.02 -14.61 1.86
C GLU A 270 -13.08 -15.24 2.90
N PHE A 271 -11.80 -14.84 2.89
CA PHE A 271 -10.88 -15.26 3.94
C PHE A 271 -11.28 -14.62 5.26
N GLY A 272 -11.00 -15.33 6.36
CA GLY A 272 -11.23 -14.87 7.72
C GLY A 272 -10.79 -13.42 7.95
N ASN A 273 -11.34 -12.76 8.97
CA ASN A 273 -11.31 -11.30 9.16
C ASN A 273 -9.94 -10.62 8.87
N LEU A 274 -9.73 -10.17 7.62
CA LEU A 274 -8.54 -9.43 7.20
C LEU A 274 -8.64 -7.92 7.48
N ARG A 275 -9.74 -7.43 8.08
CA ARG A 275 -9.92 -5.99 8.37
C ARG A 275 -8.76 -5.34 9.12
N PRO A 276 -8.04 -5.99 10.06
CA PRO A 276 -6.89 -5.35 10.70
C PRO A 276 -5.79 -4.95 9.72
N PHE A 277 -5.72 -5.55 8.53
CA PHE A 277 -4.78 -5.15 7.47
C PHE A 277 -4.93 -3.67 7.08
N ILE A 278 -6.15 -3.13 7.14
CA ILE A 278 -6.45 -1.72 6.82
C ILE A 278 -5.68 -0.77 7.75
N GLN A 279 -5.41 -1.18 8.99
CA GLN A 279 -4.69 -0.37 9.97
C GLN A 279 -3.24 -0.05 9.55
N LEU A 280 -2.68 -0.76 8.57
CA LEU A 280 -1.40 -0.42 7.96
C LEU A 280 -1.42 0.96 7.31
N PHE A 281 -2.54 1.33 6.70
CA PHE A 281 -2.70 2.59 5.99
C PHE A 281 -3.20 3.71 6.90
N GLY A 282 -3.93 3.36 7.96
CA GLY A 282 -4.33 4.32 8.96
C GLY A 282 -5.61 3.95 9.68
N THR A 283 -5.93 4.75 10.70
CA THR A 283 -7.18 4.66 11.46
C THR A 283 -7.90 6.01 11.44
N LYS A 284 -9.23 5.97 11.39
CA LYS A 284 -10.05 7.18 11.54
C LYS A 284 -10.10 7.55 13.03
N SER A 285 -9.66 8.75 13.35
CA SER A 285 -9.80 9.31 14.70
C SER A 285 -11.26 9.66 15.01
N SER A 286 -11.56 9.90 16.29
CA SER A 286 -12.89 10.35 16.72
C SER A 286 -13.28 11.74 16.17
N SER A 287 -12.31 12.53 15.71
CA SER A 287 -12.54 13.81 15.04
C SER A 287 -12.74 13.69 13.52
N GLY A 288 -12.68 12.47 12.98
CA GLY A 288 -12.83 12.20 11.55
C GLY A 288 -11.55 12.42 10.73
N THR A 289 -10.42 12.75 11.38
CA THR A 289 -9.11 12.81 10.72
C THR A 289 -8.51 11.42 10.61
N VAL A 290 -7.96 11.06 9.45
CA VAL A 290 -7.25 9.79 9.29
C VAL A 290 -5.80 9.96 9.72
N GLU A 291 -5.37 9.19 10.71
CA GLU A 291 -3.97 9.13 11.11
C GLU A 291 -3.21 8.20 10.15
N VAL A 292 -2.08 8.65 9.62
CA VAL A 292 -1.26 7.87 8.67
C VAL A 292 -0.69 6.65 9.39
N GLY A 293 -0.97 5.46 8.85
CA GLY A 293 -0.52 4.20 9.41
C GLY A 293 0.96 3.89 9.16
N PRO A 294 1.47 2.77 9.69
CA PRO A 294 2.89 2.38 9.62
C PRO A 294 3.39 2.05 8.20
N PHE A 295 2.50 1.93 7.21
CA PHE A 295 2.85 1.66 5.81
C PHE A 295 3.94 2.60 5.27
N VAL A 296 3.84 3.90 5.53
CA VAL A 296 4.78 4.90 5.00
C VAL A 296 6.19 4.76 5.57
N SER A 297 6.35 4.09 6.71
CA SER A 297 7.64 3.82 7.37
C SER A 297 8.23 2.45 7.05
N LEU A 298 7.50 1.58 6.34
CA LEU A 298 8.01 0.27 5.97
C LEU A 298 9.15 0.36 4.95
N PRO A 299 10.09 -0.60 4.97
CA PRO A 299 11.06 -0.76 3.88
C PRO A 299 10.37 -0.92 2.52
N HIS A 300 11.01 -0.46 1.45
CA HIS A 300 10.44 -0.43 0.09
C HIS A 300 9.96 -1.81 -0.39
N ASP A 301 10.70 -2.88 -0.11
CA ASP A 301 10.31 -4.24 -0.50
C ASP A 301 9.03 -4.69 0.22
N CYS A 302 8.86 -4.30 1.48
CA CYS A 302 7.64 -4.56 2.24
C CYS A 302 6.47 -3.70 1.76
N GLN A 303 6.71 -2.44 1.40
CA GLN A 303 5.69 -1.57 0.80
C GLN A 303 5.16 -2.17 -0.51
N GLU A 304 6.04 -2.66 -1.38
CA GLU A 304 5.66 -3.30 -2.65
C GLU A 304 4.78 -4.54 -2.41
N LEU A 305 5.12 -5.38 -1.42
CA LEU A 305 4.30 -6.54 -1.04
C LEU A 305 2.91 -6.10 -0.54
N VAL A 306 2.83 -5.09 0.34
CA VAL A 306 1.56 -4.57 0.86
C VAL A 306 0.67 -4.07 -0.27
N ILE A 307 1.22 -3.29 -1.21
CA ILE A 307 0.46 -2.76 -2.33
C ILE A 307 0.05 -3.88 -3.30
N SER A 308 0.93 -4.86 -3.54
CA SER A 308 0.60 -6.04 -4.36
C SER A 308 -0.56 -6.86 -3.78
N CYS A 309 -0.69 -6.94 -2.46
CA CYS A 309 -1.82 -7.60 -1.81
C CYS A 309 -3.17 -6.93 -2.12
N LEU A 310 -3.21 -5.61 -2.33
CA LEU A 310 -4.45 -4.87 -2.60
C LEU A 310 -5.14 -5.32 -3.90
N TYR A 311 -4.38 -5.84 -4.86
CA TYR A 311 -4.95 -6.40 -6.09
C TYR A 311 -5.84 -7.63 -5.83
N TYR A 312 -5.46 -8.44 -4.84
CA TYR A 312 -6.15 -9.69 -4.50
C TYR A 312 -7.20 -9.50 -3.40
N PHE A 313 -6.98 -8.58 -2.47
CA PHE A 313 -7.91 -8.32 -1.35
C PHE A 313 -8.93 -7.22 -1.67
N SER A 314 -9.68 -7.42 -2.76
CA SER A 314 -10.65 -6.45 -3.27
C SER A 314 -11.74 -6.07 -2.26
N SER A 315 -12.13 -7.02 -1.40
CA SER A 315 -13.12 -6.80 -0.33
C SER A 315 -12.69 -5.77 0.72
N LEU A 316 -11.39 -5.48 0.83
CA LEU A 316 -10.87 -4.49 1.77
C LEU A 316 -10.78 -3.08 1.16
N LEU A 317 -10.84 -2.95 -0.17
CA LEU A 317 -10.62 -1.70 -0.87
C LEU A 317 -11.57 -0.58 -0.44
N PRO A 318 -12.90 -0.79 -0.28
CA PRO A 318 -13.81 0.28 0.11
C PRO A 318 -13.39 0.99 1.42
N ASP A 319 -12.92 0.22 2.40
CA ASP A 319 -12.46 0.73 3.69
C ASP A 319 -10.98 1.20 3.66
N THR A 320 -10.23 0.87 2.60
CA THR A 320 -8.77 1.15 2.46
C THR A 320 -8.47 2.39 1.63
N ILE A 321 -9.32 2.75 0.66
CA ILE A 321 -9.02 3.80 -0.32
C ILE A 321 -8.74 5.16 0.31
N GLU A 322 -9.52 5.57 1.31
CA GLU A 322 -9.32 6.85 1.98
C GLU A 322 -8.04 6.87 2.85
N PRO A 323 -7.77 5.88 3.74
CA PRO A 323 -6.48 5.77 4.42
C PRO A 323 -5.27 5.70 3.49
N LEU A 324 -5.39 4.98 2.37
CA LEU A 324 -4.34 4.88 1.36
C LEU A 324 -4.08 6.23 0.68
N ALA A 325 -5.12 7.01 0.39
CA ALA A 325 -4.97 8.36 -0.12
C ALA A 325 -4.23 9.26 0.88
N CYS A 326 -4.52 9.15 2.18
CA CYS A 326 -3.78 9.88 3.22
C CYS A 326 -2.30 9.47 3.28
N CYS A 327 -1.97 8.19 3.09
CA CYS A 327 -0.58 7.75 2.95
C CYS A 327 0.11 8.40 1.74
N CYS A 328 -0.59 8.45 0.59
CA CYS A 328 -0.09 9.05 -0.65
C CYS A 328 0.15 10.55 -0.56
N LEU A 329 -0.58 11.23 0.33
CA LEU A 329 -0.45 12.67 0.60
C LEU A 329 0.61 12.97 1.67
N SER A 330 1.22 11.96 2.29
CA SER A 330 2.27 12.13 3.30
C SER A 330 3.61 12.49 2.67
N ASP A 331 4.31 13.46 3.24
CA ASP A 331 5.67 13.84 2.83
C ASP A 331 6.72 12.72 3.05
N LYS A 332 6.36 11.65 3.81
CA LYS A 332 7.23 10.51 4.08
C LYS A 332 7.25 9.47 2.96
N LEU A 333 6.24 9.46 2.09
CA LEU A 333 6.13 8.45 1.03
C LEU A 333 7.03 8.79 -0.15
N GLU A 334 7.81 7.82 -0.62
CA GLU A 334 8.64 8.00 -1.79
C GLU A 334 7.82 8.18 -3.08
N SER A 335 8.32 9.02 -3.99
CA SER A 335 7.62 9.34 -5.25
C SER A 335 7.39 8.12 -6.14
N LEU A 336 8.31 7.14 -6.16
CA LEU A 336 8.13 5.91 -6.95
C LEU A 336 7.01 5.03 -6.38
N MET A 337 6.93 4.92 -5.05
CA MET A 337 5.87 4.16 -4.39
C MET A 337 4.49 4.80 -4.60
N LEU A 338 4.41 6.14 -4.59
CA LEU A 338 3.17 6.84 -4.97
C LEU A 338 2.67 6.44 -6.36
N ILE A 339 3.55 6.46 -7.37
CA ILE A 339 3.19 6.08 -8.74
C ILE A 339 2.77 4.61 -8.78
N ARG A 340 3.50 3.75 -8.08
CA ARG A 340 3.21 2.31 -8.00
C ARG A 340 1.84 2.01 -7.40
N ILE A 341 1.43 2.73 -6.35
CA ILE A 341 0.09 2.61 -5.75
C ILE A 341 -0.99 2.90 -6.79
N ILE A 342 -0.83 3.98 -7.56
CA ILE A 342 -1.81 4.38 -8.58
C ILE A 342 -1.88 3.35 -9.71
N GLU A 343 -0.75 2.78 -10.13
CA GLU A 343 -0.69 1.70 -11.12
C GLU A 343 -1.41 0.43 -10.66
N VAL A 344 -1.20 0.02 -9.41
CA VAL A 344 -1.86 -1.16 -8.86
C VAL A 344 -3.35 -0.94 -8.73
N LEU A 345 -3.80 0.19 -8.18
CA LEU A 345 -5.23 0.52 -8.12
C LEU A 345 -5.88 0.59 -9.50
N GLN A 346 -5.19 1.16 -10.50
CA GLN A 346 -5.68 1.17 -11.88
C GLN A 346 -5.79 -0.24 -12.45
N SER A 347 -4.85 -1.13 -12.13
CA SER A 347 -4.89 -2.54 -12.55
C SER A 347 -6.06 -3.27 -11.87
N THR A 348 -6.28 -3.03 -10.59
CA THR A 348 -7.40 -3.58 -9.81
C THR A 348 -8.75 -3.09 -10.35
N TYR A 349 -8.85 -1.81 -10.74
CA TYR A 349 -10.02 -1.26 -11.42
C TYR A 349 -10.26 -1.92 -12.78
N LYS A 350 -9.22 -2.05 -13.61
CA LYS A 350 -9.32 -2.73 -14.93
C LYS A 350 -9.74 -4.20 -14.80
N ALA A 351 -9.37 -4.86 -13.70
CA ALA A 351 -9.80 -6.22 -13.38
C ALA A 351 -11.26 -6.33 -12.87
N GLY A 352 -11.95 -5.20 -12.63
CA GLY A 352 -13.32 -5.17 -12.11
C GLY A 352 -13.43 -5.32 -10.59
N ASN A 353 -12.30 -5.25 -9.88
CA ASN A 353 -12.21 -5.49 -8.43
C ASN A 353 -12.31 -4.21 -7.58
N LEU A 354 -12.33 -3.03 -8.22
CA LEU A 354 -12.46 -1.73 -7.55
C LEU A 354 -13.64 -0.98 -8.16
N GLN A 355 -14.50 -0.39 -7.33
CA GLN A 355 -15.64 0.36 -7.85
C GLN A 355 -15.18 1.64 -8.53
N ILE A 356 -15.88 2.03 -9.60
CA ILE A 356 -15.55 3.25 -10.35
C ILE A 356 -15.59 4.48 -9.44
N THR A 357 -16.59 4.58 -8.55
CA THR A 357 -16.73 5.69 -7.60
C THR A 357 -15.54 5.82 -6.66
N GLU A 358 -14.98 4.70 -6.20
CA GLU A 358 -13.81 4.66 -5.31
C GLU A 358 -12.55 5.11 -6.04
N GLN A 359 -12.32 4.57 -7.25
CA GLN A 359 -11.18 4.96 -8.09
C GLN A 359 -11.21 6.45 -8.42
N LEU A 360 -12.38 6.95 -8.84
CA LEU A 360 -12.58 8.35 -9.16
C LEU A 360 -12.37 9.26 -7.94
N SER A 361 -12.90 8.87 -6.79
CA SER A 361 -12.71 9.60 -5.52
C SER A 361 -11.22 9.68 -5.16
N PHE A 362 -10.51 8.56 -5.24
CA PHE A 362 -9.07 8.47 -4.98
C PHE A 362 -8.26 9.42 -5.88
N LEU A 363 -8.44 9.34 -7.20
CA LEU A 363 -7.71 10.15 -8.17
C LEU A 363 -7.99 11.65 -7.99
N SER A 364 -9.26 12.02 -7.73
CA SER A 364 -9.64 13.42 -7.49
C SER A 364 -9.02 13.99 -6.21
N LEU A 365 -9.00 13.21 -5.13
CA LEU A 365 -8.46 13.60 -3.84
C LEU A 365 -6.93 13.81 -3.92
N LEU A 366 -6.22 12.91 -4.59
CA LEU A 366 -4.79 13.07 -4.85
C LEU A 366 -4.50 14.35 -5.63
N MET A 367 -5.24 14.60 -6.71
CA MET A 367 -5.06 15.81 -7.51
C MET A 367 -5.33 17.08 -6.70
N ALA A 368 -6.38 17.08 -5.88
CA ALA A 368 -6.79 18.23 -5.09
C ALA A 368 -5.83 18.58 -3.95
N ARG A 369 -5.21 17.57 -3.31
CA ARG A 369 -4.53 17.76 -2.02
C ARG A 369 -3.04 17.46 -2.01
N PHE A 370 -2.46 16.99 -3.12
CA PHE A 370 -1.03 16.74 -3.18
C PHE A 370 -0.25 18.02 -2.82
N ASN A 371 0.66 17.91 -1.83
CA ASN A 371 1.43 19.03 -1.31
C ASN A 371 2.52 19.46 -2.30
N VAL A 372 2.24 20.42 -3.19
CA VAL A 372 3.19 20.84 -4.24
C VAL A 372 4.22 21.82 -3.68
N ASN A 373 5.47 21.37 -3.58
CA ASN A 373 6.64 22.18 -3.26
C ASN A 373 7.44 22.47 -4.53
N CYS A 374 7.33 23.70 -5.04
CA CYS A 374 7.99 24.11 -6.29
C CYS A 374 9.47 24.50 -6.13
N GLY A 375 10.05 24.45 -4.93
CA GLY A 375 11.46 24.79 -4.67
C GLY A 375 11.86 26.24 -5.05
N MET A 376 10.87 27.10 -5.30
CA MET A 376 11.03 28.46 -5.83
C MET A 376 10.82 29.55 -4.77
N SER A 377 10.68 29.19 -3.48
CA SER A 377 10.54 30.20 -2.42
C SER A 377 11.90 30.83 -2.10
N CYS A 378 12.01 32.14 -2.37
CA CYS A 378 13.14 32.98 -1.99
C CYS A 378 13.10 33.37 -0.50
N THR A 379 12.77 32.43 0.39
CA THR A 379 12.77 32.62 1.85
C THR A 379 13.81 31.71 2.47
N LEU A 380 14.65 32.27 3.34
CA LEU A 380 15.82 31.61 3.94
C LEU A 380 15.48 30.35 4.76
N GLU A 381 14.21 30.15 5.12
CA GLU A 381 13.71 29.02 5.93
C GLU A 381 13.22 27.82 5.11
N ASP A 382 12.99 27.95 3.80
CA ASP A 382 12.44 26.87 2.95
C ASP A 382 13.48 26.16 2.07
N ALA A 383 14.75 26.54 2.19
CA ALA A 383 15.84 26.03 1.34
C ALA A 383 16.12 24.52 1.48
N GLU A 384 15.53 23.84 2.48
CA GLU A 384 15.71 22.41 2.73
C GLU A 384 14.71 21.50 1.99
N LYS A 385 13.60 22.02 1.46
CA LYS A 385 12.59 21.17 0.78
C LYS A 385 12.95 20.94 -0.69
N VAL A 386 13.43 19.73 -0.98
CA VAL A 386 13.60 19.23 -2.35
C VAL A 386 12.30 19.40 -3.14
N SER A 387 12.36 20.08 -4.29
CA SER A 387 11.16 20.32 -5.10
C SER A 387 10.54 18.99 -5.55
N ASN A 388 9.24 18.82 -5.33
CA ASN A 388 8.48 17.62 -5.79
C ASN A 388 7.66 17.90 -7.06
N TRP A 389 7.97 19.02 -7.73
CA TRP A 389 7.29 19.46 -8.96
C TRP A 389 7.30 18.41 -10.07
N LYS A 390 8.40 17.68 -10.23
CA LYS A 390 8.50 16.60 -11.23
C LYS A 390 7.52 15.46 -10.90
N THR A 391 7.42 15.08 -9.63
CA THR A 391 6.46 14.08 -9.15
C THR A 391 5.02 14.53 -9.41
N PHE A 392 4.68 15.78 -9.09
CA PHE A 392 3.35 16.31 -9.37
C PHE A 392 3.01 16.34 -10.86
N LYS A 393 3.97 16.66 -11.73
CA LYS A 393 3.78 16.59 -13.19
C LYS A 393 3.51 15.16 -13.68
N THR A 394 4.27 14.18 -13.20
CA THR A 394 4.06 12.77 -13.50
C THR A 394 2.69 12.31 -13.02
N LEU A 395 2.32 12.66 -11.78
CA LEU A 395 1.01 12.39 -11.18
C LEU A 395 -0.12 12.97 -12.03
N ASN A 396 -0.01 14.23 -12.44
CA ASN A 396 -0.97 14.85 -13.34
C ASN A 396 -1.12 14.08 -14.65
N HIS A 397 -0.01 13.74 -15.30
CA HIS A 397 -0.07 13.03 -16.57
C HIS A 397 -0.72 11.65 -16.42
N LEU A 398 -0.36 10.92 -15.37
CA LEU A 398 -0.88 9.58 -15.08
C LEU A 398 -2.39 9.61 -14.82
N ILE A 399 -2.85 10.48 -13.91
CA ILE A 399 -4.26 10.62 -13.55
C ILE A 399 -5.09 10.99 -14.78
N LEU A 400 -4.65 11.99 -15.56
CA LEU A 400 -5.41 12.42 -16.75
C LEU A 400 -5.48 11.34 -17.82
N THR A 401 -4.40 10.56 -18.00
CA THR A 401 -4.38 9.42 -18.93
C THR A 401 -5.39 8.36 -18.50
N TYR A 402 -5.37 7.97 -17.21
CA TYR A 402 -6.31 6.97 -16.69
C TYR A 402 -7.76 7.41 -16.76
N LEU A 403 -8.05 8.67 -16.47
CA LEU A 403 -9.40 9.23 -16.62
C LEU A 403 -9.87 9.22 -18.08
N SER A 404 -8.99 9.52 -19.03
CA SER A 404 -9.33 9.45 -20.46
C SER A 404 -9.55 8.03 -20.99
N GLU A 405 -8.99 7.02 -20.32
CA GLU A 405 -9.15 5.60 -20.66
C GLU A 405 -10.44 4.97 -20.09
N MET A 406 -11.15 5.65 -19.19
CA MET A 406 -12.32 5.08 -18.48
C MET A 406 -13.61 5.02 -19.31
N GLY A 407 -13.66 5.64 -20.49
CA GLY A 407 -14.80 5.60 -21.40
C GLY A 407 -15.28 6.99 -21.81
N ASP A 408 -16.60 7.21 -21.81
CA ASP A 408 -17.21 8.50 -22.15
C ASP A 408 -16.86 9.55 -21.09
N GLY A 409 -16.08 10.56 -21.49
CA GLY A 409 -15.61 11.61 -20.60
C GLY A 409 -16.74 12.41 -19.94
N SER A 410 -17.87 12.61 -20.63
CA SER A 410 -19.01 13.36 -20.07
C SER A 410 -19.67 12.62 -18.91
N LEU A 411 -19.85 11.29 -19.04
CA LEU A 411 -20.39 10.44 -17.99
C LEU A 411 -19.42 10.28 -16.82
N VAL A 412 -18.12 10.13 -17.10
CA VAL A 412 -17.09 10.08 -16.05
C VAL A 412 -17.09 11.38 -15.27
N LEU A 413 -17.11 12.54 -15.95
CA LEU A 413 -17.22 13.83 -15.28
C LEU A 413 -18.50 13.95 -14.46
N GLU A 414 -19.61 13.39 -14.95
CA GLU A 414 -20.87 13.39 -14.22
C GLU A 414 -20.77 12.68 -12.86
N LEU A 415 -20.17 11.48 -12.84
CA LEU A 415 -19.94 10.70 -11.63
C LEU A 415 -18.96 11.37 -10.65
N MET A 416 -17.94 12.07 -11.17
CA MET A 416 -16.94 12.76 -10.34
C MET A 416 -17.39 14.12 -9.80
N TRP A 417 -18.40 14.73 -10.42
CA TRP A 417 -18.63 16.17 -10.29
C TRP A 417 -18.78 16.62 -8.85
N ASN A 418 -19.52 15.89 -8.01
CA ASN A 418 -19.74 16.27 -6.61
C ASN A 418 -18.43 16.30 -5.81
N ASN A 419 -17.56 15.32 -6.03
CA ASN A 419 -16.27 15.27 -5.35
C ASN A 419 -15.36 16.39 -5.86
N LEU A 420 -15.30 16.59 -7.18
CA LEU A 420 -14.52 17.68 -7.78
C LEU A 420 -15.01 19.05 -7.32
N SER A 421 -16.33 19.30 -7.30
CA SER A 421 -16.90 20.58 -6.88
C SER A 421 -16.61 20.88 -5.42
N ASN A 422 -16.70 19.86 -4.56
CA ASN A 422 -16.39 20.01 -3.13
C ASN A 422 -14.91 20.33 -2.90
N GLU A 423 -14.00 19.68 -3.63
CA GLU A 423 -12.57 19.97 -3.53
C GLU A 423 -12.22 21.34 -4.13
N ILE A 424 -12.82 21.74 -5.26
CA ILE A 424 -12.63 23.08 -5.83
C ILE A 424 -13.13 24.16 -4.86
N ALA A 425 -14.29 23.96 -4.23
CA ALA A 425 -14.85 24.89 -3.25
C ALA A 425 -13.97 25.05 -2.00
N ARG A 426 -13.12 24.05 -1.68
CA ARG A 426 -12.11 24.11 -0.61
C ARG A 426 -10.89 24.97 -0.97
N LYS A 427 -10.80 25.48 -2.21
CA LYS A 427 -9.75 26.38 -2.69
C LYS A 427 -8.34 25.82 -2.47
N PRO A 428 -8.01 24.70 -3.12
CA PRO A 428 -6.68 24.13 -3.02
C PRO A 428 -5.64 25.05 -3.65
N SER A 429 -4.35 24.71 -3.52
CA SER A 429 -3.27 25.53 -4.09
C SER A 429 -3.45 25.75 -5.60
N LEU A 430 -2.83 26.80 -6.15
CA LEU A 430 -2.93 27.14 -7.58
C LEU A 430 -2.53 25.95 -8.48
N HIS A 431 -1.53 25.16 -8.06
CA HIS A 431 -1.11 23.96 -8.79
C HIS A 431 -2.15 22.84 -8.77
N ASN A 432 -2.80 22.62 -7.63
CA ASN A 432 -3.86 21.63 -7.49
C ASN A 432 -5.14 22.08 -8.22
N MET A 433 -5.52 23.36 -8.12
CA MET A 433 -6.62 23.94 -8.89
C MET A 433 -6.42 23.74 -10.40
N ASN A 434 -5.21 23.99 -10.89
CA ASN A 434 -4.86 23.73 -12.28
C ASN A 434 -5.02 22.24 -12.64
N GLY A 435 -4.61 21.33 -11.76
CA GLY A 435 -4.83 19.89 -11.92
C GLY A 435 -6.31 19.53 -12.03
N LEU A 436 -7.15 20.09 -11.16
CA LEU A 436 -8.61 19.88 -11.18
C LEU A 436 -9.27 20.43 -12.46
N PHE A 437 -8.89 21.63 -12.91
CA PHE A 437 -9.38 22.16 -14.19
C PHE A 437 -8.89 21.34 -15.39
N ARG A 438 -7.69 20.76 -15.33
CA ARG A 438 -7.23 19.83 -16.36
C ARG A 438 -8.04 18.54 -16.38
N ILE A 439 -8.53 18.05 -15.23
CA ILE A 439 -9.47 16.92 -15.19
C ILE A 439 -10.75 17.28 -15.94
N ILE A 440 -11.37 18.42 -15.63
CA ILE A 440 -12.59 18.88 -16.30
C ILE A 440 -12.38 18.96 -17.81
N VAL A 441 -11.29 19.60 -18.24
CA VAL A 441 -10.96 19.76 -19.66
C VAL A 441 -10.69 18.43 -20.37
N THR A 442 -10.05 17.48 -19.69
CA THR A 442 -9.73 16.16 -20.26
C THR A 442 -10.98 15.32 -20.45
N LEU A 443 -11.98 15.50 -19.59
CA LEU A 443 -13.22 14.72 -19.61
C LEU A 443 -14.31 15.38 -20.48
N ASP A 444 -14.67 16.62 -20.19
CA ASP A 444 -15.67 17.39 -20.95
C ASP A 444 -15.53 18.90 -20.64
N ALA A 445 -14.83 19.62 -21.52
CA ALA A 445 -14.70 21.07 -21.43
C ALA A 445 -15.97 21.84 -21.83
N ALA A 446 -16.92 21.20 -22.52
CA ALA A 446 -18.19 21.80 -22.94
C ALA A 446 -19.28 21.70 -21.85
N THR A 447 -18.97 21.11 -20.70
CA THR A 447 -19.96 20.82 -19.66
C THR A 447 -20.74 22.06 -19.20
N ASN A 448 -22.08 21.94 -19.15
CA ASN A 448 -22.95 23.00 -18.66
C ASN A 448 -22.82 23.22 -17.14
N LYS A 449 -22.18 22.30 -16.41
CA LYS A 449 -22.01 22.40 -14.95
C LYS A 449 -21.15 23.60 -14.54
N LEU A 450 -20.32 24.12 -15.46
CA LEU A 450 -19.51 25.32 -15.26
C LEU A 450 -20.30 26.63 -15.31
N MET A 451 -21.55 26.61 -15.77
CA MET A 451 -22.41 27.81 -15.86
C MET A 451 -22.94 28.31 -14.51
N ASN A 452 -22.61 27.63 -13.41
CA ASN A 452 -22.94 28.09 -12.07
C ASN A 452 -22.12 29.36 -11.72
N GLU A 453 -22.79 30.39 -11.19
CA GLU A 453 -22.16 31.67 -10.82
C GLU A 453 -20.98 31.50 -9.85
N ASP A 454 -21.08 30.58 -8.87
CA ASP A 454 -20.00 30.31 -7.93
C ASP A 454 -18.76 29.74 -8.64
N PHE A 455 -18.96 28.88 -9.63
CA PHE A 455 -17.89 28.32 -10.44
C PHE A 455 -17.26 29.36 -11.37
N ILE A 456 -18.06 30.22 -11.99
CA ILE A 456 -17.57 31.34 -12.79
C ILE A 456 -16.72 32.28 -11.92
N LYS A 457 -17.16 32.54 -10.68
CA LYS A 457 -16.42 33.32 -9.69
C LYS A 457 -15.08 32.65 -9.32
N LEU A 458 -15.07 31.32 -9.15
CA LEU A 458 -13.87 30.53 -8.88
C LEU A 458 -12.87 30.57 -10.05
N ILE A 459 -13.33 30.42 -11.30
CA ILE A 459 -12.49 30.52 -12.51
C ILE A 459 -11.88 31.92 -12.60
N ALA A 460 -12.68 32.97 -12.41
CA ALA A 460 -12.21 34.34 -12.45
C ALA A 460 -11.17 34.60 -11.35
N GLY A 461 -11.45 34.17 -10.11
CA GLY A 461 -10.51 34.27 -8.99
C GLY A 461 -9.20 33.53 -9.25
N TYR A 462 -9.26 32.30 -9.75
CA TYR A 462 -8.08 31.51 -10.14
C TYR A 462 -7.19 32.23 -11.17
N LEU A 463 -7.79 32.84 -12.20
CA LEU A 463 -7.04 33.62 -13.20
C LEU A 463 -6.37 34.85 -12.58
N VAL A 464 -7.07 35.52 -11.66
CA VAL A 464 -6.52 36.67 -10.92
C VAL A 464 -5.37 36.23 -10.02
N ASP A 465 -5.53 35.16 -9.24
CA ASP A 465 -4.47 34.61 -8.38
C ASP A 465 -3.22 34.24 -9.21
N ALA A 466 -3.40 33.54 -10.34
CA ALA A 466 -2.30 33.19 -11.24
C ALA A 466 -1.61 34.42 -11.85
N ALA A 467 -2.37 35.46 -12.19
CA ALA A 467 -1.83 36.69 -12.77
C ALA A 467 -1.19 37.61 -11.70
N LEU A 468 -1.64 37.55 -10.45
CA LEU A 468 -1.06 38.30 -9.35
C LEU A 468 0.37 37.83 -9.05
N ASP A 469 0.62 36.52 -9.09
CA ASP A 469 1.98 35.97 -8.94
C ASP A 469 2.92 36.41 -10.07
N LEU A 470 2.38 36.71 -11.26
CA LEU A 470 3.14 37.35 -12.34
C LEU A 470 3.44 38.84 -12.04
N SER A 471 2.51 39.55 -11.37
CA SER A 471 2.52 41.01 -11.19
C SER A 471 3.37 41.54 -10.03
N LYS A 472 3.77 40.70 -9.05
CA LYS A 472 4.57 41.10 -7.88
C LYS A 472 5.98 41.64 -8.21
N THR A 473 6.40 41.62 -9.47
CA THR A 473 7.65 42.23 -9.94
C THR A 473 7.35 43.27 -11.02
N ASN A 474 6.87 44.44 -10.58
CA ASN A 474 6.86 45.65 -11.40
C ASN A 474 8.27 46.26 -11.45
N GLU A 475 9.22 45.57 -12.08
CA GLU A 475 10.44 46.18 -12.62
C GLU A 475 10.66 45.61 -14.03
N VAL A 476 10.22 46.41 -15.01
CA VAL A 476 10.68 46.47 -16.41
C VAL A 476 11.19 45.15 -17.02
N GLY A 477 10.27 44.37 -17.59
CA GLY A 477 10.60 43.29 -18.54
C GLY A 477 9.88 41.98 -18.23
N PHE A 478 9.20 41.42 -19.22
CA PHE A 478 8.66 40.06 -19.16
C PHE A 478 9.79 39.06 -18.92
N GLN A 479 9.94 38.56 -17.70
CA GLN A 479 10.82 37.42 -17.44
C GLN A 479 10.23 36.18 -18.10
N SER A 480 11.01 35.52 -18.96
CA SER A 480 10.53 34.42 -19.82
C SER A 480 9.95 33.24 -19.01
N ASP A 481 10.47 32.98 -17.81
CA ASP A 481 10.04 31.86 -16.97
C ASP A 481 8.70 32.10 -16.27
N LYS A 482 8.42 33.32 -15.80
CA LYS A 482 7.12 33.64 -15.19
C LYS A 482 5.99 33.68 -16.23
N THR A 483 6.31 34.11 -17.45
CA THR A 483 5.37 34.04 -18.59
C THR A 483 4.99 32.60 -18.91
N ARG A 484 5.96 31.68 -18.92
CA ARG A 484 5.72 30.24 -19.09
C ARG A 484 4.89 29.65 -17.94
N LEU A 485 5.11 30.12 -16.71
CA LEU A 485 4.33 29.70 -15.55
C LEU A 485 2.86 30.14 -15.67
N PHE A 486 2.58 31.38 -16.05
CA PHE A 486 1.21 31.83 -16.29
C PHE A 486 0.56 31.09 -17.47
N GLN A 487 1.31 30.82 -18.55
CA GLN A 487 0.85 29.98 -19.66
C GLN A 487 0.44 28.58 -19.21
N TYR A 488 1.17 27.99 -18.25
CA TYR A 488 0.81 26.71 -17.66
C TYR A 488 -0.55 26.76 -16.96
N PHE A 489 -0.82 27.81 -16.17
CA PHE A 489 -2.04 27.97 -15.40
C PHE A 489 -3.26 28.38 -16.23
N ILE A 490 -3.09 29.23 -17.25
CA ILE A 490 -4.21 29.71 -18.08
C ILE A 490 -4.66 28.68 -19.11
N LYS A 491 -3.80 27.72 -19.48
CA LYS A 491 -4.08 26.72 -20.53
C LYS A 491 -5.40 25.97 -20.36
N PRO A 492 -5.77 25.40 -19.20
CA PRO A 492 -7.08 24.76 -19.05
C PRO A 492 -8.24 25.74 -19.23
N CYS A 493 -8.12 26.98 -18.73
CA CYS A 493 -9.16 28.00 -18.92
C CYS A 493 -9.35 28.37 -20.39
N ILE A 494 -8.27 28.44 -21.18
CA ILE A 494 -8.38 28.66 -22.63
C ILE A 494 -9.24 27.57 -23.28
N ILE A 495 -9.04 26.30 -22.93
CA ILE A 495 -9.81 25.20 -23.52
C ILE A 495 -11.28 25.24 -23.07
N ILE A 496 -11.53 25.54 -21.79
CA ILE A 496 -12.90 25.77 -21.28
C ILE A 496 -13.59 26.90 -22.06
N PHE A 497 -12.92 28.04 -22.24
CA PHE A 497 -13.48 29.20 -22.92
C PHE A 497 -13.64 28.99 -24.43
N GLU A 498 -12.81 28.16 -25.05
CA GLU A 498 -12.93 27.76 -26.47
C GLU A 498 -14.21 26.94 -26.69
N GLN A 499 -14.56 26.07 -25.74
CA GLN A 499 -15.73 25.20 -25.86
C GLN A 499 -17.00 25.77 -25.21
N ASN A 500 -16.88 26.81 -24.38
CA ASN A 500 -17.99 27.40 -23.65
C ASN A 500 -17.91 28.95 -23.67
N ASP A 501 -18.50 29.54 -24.70
CA ASP A 501 -18.53 30.98 -24.96
C ASP A 501 -19.25 31.77 -23.86
N LYS A 502 -20.31 31.18 -23.28
CA LYS A 502 -21.05 31.80 -22.18
C LYS A 502 -20.22 31.88 -20.90
N VAL A 503 -19.50 30.81 -20.55
CA VAL A 503 -18.57 30.83 -19.40
C VAL A 503 -17.52 31.93 -19.60
N LEU A 504 -16.94 32.05 -20.79
CA LEU A 504 -16.00 33.14 -21.12
C LEU A 504 -16.63 34.52 -20.88
N CYS A 505 -17.82 34.77 -21.45
CA CYS A 505 -18.50 36.05 -21.31
C CYS A 505 -18.78 36.40 -19.84
N CYS A 506 -19.30 35.44 -19.06
CA CYS A 506 -19.57 35.65 -17.64
C CYS A 506 -18.29 35.86 -16.83
N THR A 507 -17.21 35.12 -17.13
CA THR A 507 -15.90 35.34 -16.49
C THR A 507 -15.36 36.75 -16.79
N LEU A 508 -15.52 37.26 -18.01
CA LEU A 508 -15.12 38.62 -18.37
C LEU A 508 -15.90 39.69 -17.60
N GLU A 509 -17.21 39.51 -17.41
CA GLU A 509 -18.02 40.40 -16.56
C GLU A 509 -17.59 40.31 -15.08
N MET A 510 -17.19 39.13 -14.60
CA MET A 510 -16.63 38.99 -13.25
C MET A 510 -15.29 39.72 -13.10
N LEU A 511 -14.40 39.63 -14.09
CA LEU A 511 -13.13 40.38 -14.09
C LEU A 511 -13.35 41.90 -14.15
N LYS A 512 -14.34 42.36 -14.91
CA LYS A 512 -14.78 43.77 -14.89
C LYS A 512 -15.23 44.21 -13.51
N SER A 513 -16.04 43.39 -12.84
CA SER A 513 -16.52 43.70 -11.49
C SER A 513 -15.39 43.74 -10.45
N PHE A 514 -14.37 42.89 -10.60
CA PHE A 514 -13.16 42.92 -9.77
C PHE A 514 -12.29 44.17 -9.99
N ALA A 515 -12.19 44.64 -11.24
CA ALA A 515 -11.54 45.92 -11.51
C ALA A 515 -12.22 47.08 -10.76
N ALA A 516 -13.53 46.98 -10.51
CA ALA A 516 -14.30 47.95 -9.75
C ALA A 516 -14.24 47.76 -8.23
N ASP A 517 -14.41 46.53 -7.74
CA ASP A 517 -14.55 46.21 -6.32
C ASP A 517 -13.43 45.24 -5.85
N GLU A 518 -12.69 45.65 -4.81
CA GLU A 518 -11.57 44.88 -4.26
C GLU A 518 -12.03 43.65 -3.47
N HIS A 519 -13.26 43.64 -2.97
CA HIS A 519 -13.80 42.55 -2.17
C HIS A 519 -14.51 41.47 -3.00
N ARG A 520 -14.60 41.63 -4.32
CA ARG A 520 -15.34 40.70 -5.19
C ARG A 520 -14.87 39.25 -5.07
N PHE A 521 -13.56 39.03 -4.86
CA PHE A 521 -12.95 37.70 -4.71
C PHE A 521 -12.41 37.39 -3.31
N SER A 522 -12.68 38.23 -2.31
CA SER A 522 -12.26 37.97 -0.91
C SER A 522 -12.83 36.65 -0.38
N SER A 523 -13.99 36.24 -0.87
CA SER A 523 -14.61 34.95 -0.55
C SER A 523 -14.04 33.78 -1.36
N VAL A 524 -13.05 33.97 -2.24
CA VAL A 524 -12.56 32.98 -3.21
C VAL A 524 -11.07 32.68 -3.05
N SER A 525 -10.28 33.61 -2.53
CA SER A 525 -8.84 33.45 -2.30
C SER A 525 -8.48 33.89 -0.88
N GLY A 526 -7.44 33.26 -0.31
CA GLY A 526 -6.83 33.68 0.95
C GLY A 526 -5.75 34.75 0.78
N LEU A 527 -5.53 35.22 -0.46
CA LEU A 527 -4.54 36.25 -0.76
C LEU A 527 -5.10 37.65 -0.49
N ASP A 528 -4.23 38.53 0.02
CA ASP A 528 -4.52 39.96 0.09
C ASP A 528 -4.51 40.55 -1.32
N TYR A 529 -5.71 40.77 -1.86
CA TYR A 529 -5.87 41.41 -3.16
C TYR A 529 -5.38 42.86 -3.14
N PRO A 530 -4.83 43.37 -4.26
CA PRO A 530 -4.41 44.76 -4.34
C PRO A 530 -5.58 45.70 -4.10
N ARG A 531 -5.49 46.54 -3.05
CA ARG A 531 -6.45 47.64 -2.85
C ARG A 531 -6.35 48.69 -3.95
N GLU A 532 -5.14 48.88 -4.45
CA GLU A 532 -4.82 49.82 -5.51
C GLU A 532 -5.50 49.46 -6.83
N LEU A 533 -6.39 50.35 -7.30
CA LEU A 533 -7.11 50.22 -8.57
C LEU A 533 -6.17 49.96 -9.76
N SER A 534 -5.04 50.68 -9.82
CA SER A 534 -4.08 50.54 -10.94
C SER A 534 -3.51 49.13 -11.06
N GLN A 535 -3.29 48.45 -9.92
CA GLN A 535 -2.78 47.09 -9.88
C GLN A 535 -3.86 46.09 -10.29
N ARG A 536 -5.10 46.24 -9.80
CA ARG A 536 -6.24 45.40 -10.22
C ARG A 536 -6.47 45.47 -11.73
N VAL A 537 -6.43 46.68 -12.30
CA VAL A 537 -6.56 46.88 -13.75
C VAL A 537 -5.39 46.26 -14.52
N CYS A 538 -4.16 46.34 -14.01
CA CYS A 538 -3.00 45.68 -14.65
C CYS A 538 -3.14 44.15 -14.66
N VAL A 539 -3.69 43.55 -13.60
CA VAL A 539 -3.94 42.11 -13.52
C VAL A 539 -4.98 41.68 -14.55
N VAL A 540 -6.13 42.37 -14.59
CA VAL A 540 -7.18 42.11 -15.59
C VAL A 540 -6.64 42.28 -17.00
N THR A 541 -5.84 43.31 -17.24
CA THR A 541 -5.19 43.55 -18.53
C THR A 541 -4.27 42.42 -18.93
N THR A 542 -3.45 41.92 -17.98
CA THR A 542 -2.56 40.79 -18.21
C THR A 542 -3.34 39.57 -18.66
N ILE A 543 -4.38 39.19 -17.92
CA ILE A 543 -5.26 38.05 -18.28
C ILE A 543 -5.81 38.23 -19.70
N LEU A 544 -6.41 39.39 -19.98
CA LEU A 544 -6.99 39.69 -21.29
C LEU A 544 -5.96 39.60 -22.42
N VAL A 545 -4.75 40.14 -22.24
CA VAL A 545 -3.69 40.08 -23.25
C VAL A 545 -3.33 38.62 -23.59
N PHE A 546 -3.24 37.74 -22.59
CA PHE A 546 -3.00 36.31 -22.86
C PHE A 546 -4.18 35.66 -23.60
N LEU A 547 -5.42 35.97 -23.22
CA LEU A 547 -6.60 35.46 -23.92
C LEU A 547 -6.64 35.95 -25.38
N PHE A 548 -6.35 37.23 -25.64
CA PHE A 548 -6.30 37.80 -26.99
C PHE A 548 -5.20 37.20 -27.87
N ASN A 549 -4.08 36.79 -27.26
CA ASN A 549 -2.97 36.21 -28.00
C ASN A 549 -3.26 34.77 -28.45
N ASP A 550 -4.23 34.07 -27.86
CA ASP A 550 -4.64 32.74 -28.31
C ASP A 550 -5.71 32.83 -29.40
N ARG A 551 -5.34 32.44 -30.63
CA ARG A 551 -6.20 32.52 -31.81
C ARG A 551 -7.47 31.67 -31.69
N ARG A 552 -7.45 30.61 -30.88
CA ARG A 552 -8.61 29.72 -30.68
C ARG A 552 -9.77 30.43 -30.00
N LEU A 553 -9.49 31.45 -29.19
CA LEU A 553 -10.51 32.23 -28.48
C LEU A 553 -11.09 33.37 -29.30
N HIS A 554 -10.53 33.70 -30.46
CA HIS A 554 -10.96 34.86 -31.25
C HIS A 554 -12.47 34.85 -31.57
N PRO A 555 -13.08 33.72 -31.98
CA PRO A 555 -14.53 33.65 -32.19
C PRO A 555 -15.33 33.96 -30.92
N ASN A 556 -14.99 33.36 -29.78
CA ASN A 556 -15.76 33.51 -28.54
C ASN A 556 -15.53 34.89 -27.89
N LEU A 557 -14.33 35.45 -28.04
CA LEU A 557 -14.03 36.83 -27.63
C LEU A 557 -14.80 37.86 -28.48
N SER A 558 -15.06 37.56 -29.75
CA SER A 558 -15.89 38.40 -30.62
C SER A 558 -17.35 38.47 -30.13
N LEU A 559 -17.90 37.34 -29.68
CA LEU A 559 -19.24 37.25 -29.08
C LEU A 559 -19.32 37.99 -27.75
N SER A 560 -18.23 38.01 -26.98
CA SER A 560 -18.12 38.68 -25.69
C SER A 560 -17.74 40.18 -25.78
N LYS A 561 -17.93 40.82 -26.94
CA LYS A 561 -17.55 42.21 -27.22
C LYS A 561 -18.12 43.21 -26.22
N THR A 562 -19.34 43.00 -25.73
CA THR A 562 -20.00 43.88 -24.75
C THR A 562 -19.26 43.92 -23.41
N ALA A 563 -18.84 42.76 -22.90
CA ALA A 563 -18.09 42.66 -21.66
C ALA A 563 -16.72 43.35 -21.76
N ILE A 564 -16.01 43.13 -22.87
CA ILE A 564 -14.71 43.75 -23.14
C ILE A 564 -14.85 45.29 -23.26
N LYS A 565 -15.87 45.78 -23.98
CA LYS A 565 -16.19 47.22 -24.03
C LYS A 565 -16.49 47.77 -22.65
N GLY A 566 -17.21 47.02 -21.82
CA GLY A 566 -17.49 47.38 -20.43
C GLY A 566 -16.22 47.58 -19.60
N ILE A 567 -15.21 46.72 -19.77
CA ILE A 567 -13.90 46.87 -19.11
C ILE A 567 -13.17 48.12 -19.60
N LEU A 568 -13.11 48.35 -20.92
CA LEU A 568 -12.46 49.53 -21.49
C LEU A 568 -13.14 50.84 -21.04
N HIS A 569 -14.47 50.88 -21.08
CA HIS A 569 -15.24 52.04 -20.63
C HIS A 569 -15.02 52.30 -19.14
N TYR A 570 -14.93 51.24 -18.32
CA TYR A 570 -14.60 51.37 -16.91
C TYR A 570 -13.21 52.00 -16.71
N ILE A 571 -12.17 51.47 -17.37
CA ILE A 571 -10.80 52.02 -17.28
C ILE A 571 -10.77 53.48 -17.77
N ARG A 572 -11.50 53.79 -18.84
CA ARG A 572 -11.59 55.15 -19.40
C ARG A 572 -12.27 56.12 -18.44
N HIS A 573 -13.40 55.72 -17.86
CA HIS A 573 -14.09 56.51 -16.84
C HIS A 573 -13.16 56.84 -15.65
N GLN A 574 -12.34 55.87 -15.21
CA GLN A 574 -11.36 56.12 -14.15
C GLN A 574 -10.23 57.07 -14.58
N LEU A 575 -9.80 57.03 -15.85
CA LEU A 575 -8.82 57.96 -16.41
C LEU A 575 -9.35 59.40 -16.50
N ASP A 576 -10.62 59.56 -16.88
CA ASP A 576 -11.28 60.86 -17.08
C ASP A 576 -11.78 61.46 -15.75
N SER A 577 -12.07 60.62 -14.75
CA SER A 577 -12.48 61.08 -13.43
C SER A 577 -11.34 61.83 -12.71
N ASN A 578 -11.65 63.04 -12.22
CA ASN A 578 -10.78 63.80 -11.32
C ASN A 578 -10.87 63.25 -9.88
N LEU A 579 -10.72 61.93 -9.71
CA LEU A 579 -10.66 61.31 -8.39
C LEU A 579 -9.41 61.82 -7.65
N PRO A 580 -9.55 62.42 -6.45
CA PRO A 580 -8.45 63.06 -5.72
C PRO A 580 -7.35 62.08 -5.25
N ASP A 581 -7.58 60.77 -5.31
CA ASP A 581 -6.69 59.73 -4.77
C ASP A 581 -5.80 59.00 -5.81
N VAL A 582 -5.83 59.37 -7.10
CA VAL A 582 -5.06 58.66 -8.14
C VAL A 582 -3.75 59.39 -8.46
N THR A 583 -2.61 58.82 -8.08
CA THR A 583 -1.27 59.37 -8.35
C THR A 583 -0.94 59.41 -9.85
N TYR A 584 -0.01 60.27 -10.26
CA TYR A 584 0.42 60.36 -11.66
C TYR A 584 0.93 59.01 -12.23
N GLY A 585 1.69 58.25 -11.43
CA GLY A 585 2.17 56.91 -11.80
C GLY A 585 1.03 55.90 -12.01
N GLN A 586 -0.05 55.99 -11.23
CA GLN A 586 -1.25 55.18 -11.41
C GLN A 586 -1.99 55.52 -12.70
N LYS A 587 -2.15 56.81 -13.02
CA LYS A 587 -2.75 57.26 -14.28
C LYS A 587 -1.96 56.75 -15.50
N GLN A 588 -0.62 56.73 -15.43
CA GLN A 588 0.20 56.16 -16.50
C GLN A 588 -0.03 54.65 -16.68
N LYS A 589 -0.08 53.87 -15.58
CA LYS A 589 -0.39 52.43 -15.63
C LYS A 589 -1.76 52.15 -16.24
N LEU A 590 -2.77 52.91 -15.83
CA LEU A 590 -4.13 52.81 -16.39
C LEU A 590 -4.17 53.16 -17.88
N LYS A 591 -3.45 54.21 -18.31
CA LYS A 591 -3.37 54.60 -19.73
C LYS A 591 -2.69 53.51 -20.56
N PHE A 592 -1.61 52.95 -20.04
CA PHE A 592 -0.91 51.84 -20.71
C PHE A 592 -1.79 50.60 -20.84
N ALA A 593 -2.49 50.23 -19.76
CA ALA A 593 -3.44 49.13 -19.76
C ALA A 593 -4.57 49.33 -20.80
N PHE A 594 -5.14 50.54 -20.83
CA PHE A 594 -6.17 50.91 -21.79
C PHE A 594 -5.69 50.76 -23.24
N GLU A 595 -4.53 51.33 -23.60
CA GLU A 595 -3.99 51.24 -24.96
C GLU A 595 -3.62 49.81 -25.36
N GLN A 596 -3.12 48.98 -24.43
CA GLN A 596 -2.84 47.57 -24.70
C GLN A 596 -4.12 46.79 -25.06
N ILE A 597 -5.16 46.91 -24.23
CA ILE A 597 -6.45 46.23 -24.48
C ILE A 597 -7.06 46.75 -25.77
N LYS A 598 -7.04 48.08 -26.00
CA LYS A 598 -7.54 48.74 -27.21
C LYS A 598 -6.87 48.17 -28.46
N THR A 599 -5.54 48.09 -28.46
CA THR A 599 -4.74 47.57 -29.59
C THR A 599 -5.07 46.10 -29.87
N LYS A 600 -5.17 45.28 -28.82
CA LYS A 600 -5.49 43.86 -28.96
C LYS A 600 -6.91 43.63 -29.45
N ALA A 601 -7.87 44.40 -28.97
CA ALA A 601 -9.25 44.31 -29.42
C ALA A 601 -9.43 44.76 -30.88
N LEU A 602 -8.69 45.79 -31.32
CA LEU A 602 -8.59 46.18 -32.73
C LEU A 602 -8.06 45.05 -33.61
N GLN A 603 -7.07 44.29 -33.14
CA GLN A 603 -6.48 43.16 -33.88
C GLN A 603 -7.43 41.97 -34.05
N LEU A 604 -8.48 41.85 -33.23
CA LEU A 604 -9.47 40.79 -33.36
C LEU A 604 -10.43 41.01 -34.55
N ASN A 605 -10.32 42.11 -35.31
CA ASN A 605 -11.24 42.51 -36.40
C ASN A 605 -12.73 42.57 -35.97
N CYS A 606 -13.01 42.61 -34.67
CA CYS A 606 -14.37 42.57 -34.15
C CYS A 606 -15.04 43.97 -34.14
N TRP A 607 -14.23 45.04 -34.19
CA TRP A 607 -14.66 46.40 -33.87
C TRP A 607 -14.35 47.34 -35.04
N ASP A 608 -15.35 48.10 -35.48
CA ASP A 608 -15.13 49.21 -36.40
C ASP A 608 -14.25 50.26 -35.73
N ARG A 609 -13.32 50.86 -36.49
CA ARG A 609 -12.45 51.95 -36.00
C ARG A 609 -13.27 53.07 -35.34
N SER A 610 -14.45 53.38 -35.89
CA SER A 610 -15.38 54.39 -35.39
C SER A 610 -15.94 54.10 -33.98
N GLU A 611 -16.19 52.82 -33.65
CA GLU A 611 -16.71 52.43 -32.32
C GLU A 611 -15.66 52.57 -31.21
N LEU A 612 -14.38 52.39 -31.54
CA LEU A 612 -13.27 52.65 -30.61
C LEU A 612 -12.86 54.11 -30.59
N GLU A 613 -12.92 54.77 -31.74
CA GLU A 613 -12.63 56.19 -31.86
C GLU A 613 -13.56 56.98 -30.94
N GLY A 614 -14.86 56.67 -30.92
CA GLY A 614 -15.81 57.25 -29.95
C GLY A 614 -15.50 57.00 -28.47
N ILE A 615 -14.74 55.94 -28.12
CA ILE A 615 -14.24 55.71 -26.74
C ILE A 615 -12.96 56.52 -26.47
N SER A 616 -12.22 56.91 -27.51
CA SER A 616 -11.03 57.78 -27.42
C SER A 616 -11.27 59.26 -27.71
N SER A 617 -12.41 59.62 -28.31
CA SER A 617 -12.73 60.96 -28.80
C SER A 617 -13.99 61.51 -28.14
N THR A 618 -13.90 61.80 -26.85
CA THR A 618 -14.68 62.87 -26.22
C THR A 618 -13.73 63.58 -25.27
N THR A 619 -13.11 64.63 -25.81
CA THR A 619 -12.34 65.66 -25.10
C THR A 619 -13.20 66.42 -24.12
#